data_AF-A0A5B7I6C3-F1
#
_entry.id   AF-A0A5B7I6C3-F1
#
_cell.length_a   1.000
_cell.length_b   1.000
_cell.length_c   1.000
_cell.angle_alpha   90.00
_cell.angle_beta   90.00
_cell.angle_gamma   90.00
#
_symmetry.space_group_name_H-M   'P 1'
#
loop_
_entity.id
_entity.type
_entity.pdbx_description
1 polymer ?
#
loop_
_entity_poly.entity_id
_entity_poly.type
_entity_poly.pdbx_seq_one_letter_code
_entity_poly.pdbx_strand_id
1 'polypeptide(L)'
;MKYILVTGGVISGIGKGVIASSIGTILKHCGLRVTSIKIDPYINIDAGTFSPYEHGEVFVLDDGGEVDLDLGNYERFLDVTLHRDNNITTGKIYQSVINKERRGDYLGKTVQV
;
A
#
# COMPACT_ATOMS: atom_id res chain seq x y z
N MET A 1 9.32 -15.71 -9.24
CA MET A 1 8.74 -14.45 -8.72
C MET A 1 9.81 -13.37 -8.76
N LYS A 2 9.48 -12.16 -9.22
CA LYS A 2 10.42 -11.03 -9.33
C LYS A 2 9.78 -9.82 -8.64
N TYR A 3 10.61 -8.94 -8.07
CA TYR A 3 10.17 -7.72 -7.40
C TYR A 3 10.81 -6.51 -8.06
N ILE A 4 10.00 -5.47 -8.30
CA ILE A 4 10.46 -4.16 -8.75
C ILE A 4 10.16 -3.19 -7.61
N LEU A 5 11.19 -2.63 -7.01
CA LEU A 5 11.06 -1.63 -5.95
C LEU A 5 11.08 -0.24 -6.58
N VAL A 6 10.01 0.53 -6.35
CA VAL A 6 9.92 1.93 -6.76
C VAL A 6 10.04 2.80 -5.52
N THR A 7 11.10 3.61 -5.46
CA THR A 7 11.33 4.56 -4.36
C THR A 7 11.08 6.00 -4.83
N GLY A 8 10.82 6.90 -3.90
CA GLY A 8 10.66 8.32 -4.17
C GLY A 8 11.75 9.16 -3.52
N GLY A 9 12.24 10.16 -4.24
CA GLY A 9 13.15 11.19 -3.73
C GLY A 9 12.59 12.59 -3.88
N VAL A 10 13.18 13.54 -3.14
CA VAL A 10 12.89 14.99 -3.19
C VAL A 10 11.52 15.39 -2.63
N ILE A 11 10.41 15.02 -3.27
CA ILE A 11 9.07 15.45 -2.86
C ILE A 11 7.98 14.42 -3.23
N SER A 12 6.88 14.43 -2.47
CA SER A 12 5.69 13.63 -2.79
C SER A 12 4.83 14.29 -3.88
N GLY A 13 3.96 13.51 -4.55
CA GLY A 13 2.99 14.06 -5.51
C GLY A 13 3.47 14.27 -6.97
N ILE A 14 4.74 14.03 -7.31
CA ILE A 14 5.26 14.22 -8.68
C ILE A 14 4.84 13.14 -9.69
N GLY A 15 4.06 12.13 -9.28
CA GLY A 15 3.54 11.10 -10.21
C GLY A 15 4.23 9.75 -10.13
N LYS A 16 4.82 9.40 -8.97
CA LYS A 16 5.42 8.07 -8.73
C LYS A 16 4.42 6.93 -8.99
N GLY A 17 3.17 7.10 -8.56
CA GLY A 17 2.10 6.13 -8.80
C GLY A 17 1.88 5.89 -10.30
N VAL A 18 1.76 6.94 -11.10
CA VAL A 18 1.56 6.86 -12.56
C VAL A 18 2.74 6.18 -13.27
N ILE A 19 3.99 6.51 -12.88
CA ILE A 19 5.18 5.89 -13.45
C ILE A 19 5.22 4.38 -13.12
N ALA A 20 4.99 4.01 -11.86
CA ALA A 20 4.96 2.62 -11.43
C ALA A 20 3.87 1.81 -12.14
N SER A 21 2.66 2.38 -12.23
CA SER A 21 1.54 1.83 -13.01
C SER A 21 1.93 1.58 -14.46
N SER A 22 2.54 2.57 -15.12
CA SER A 22 2.89 2.50 -16.55
C SER A 22 3.88 1.39 -16.84
N ILE A 23 4.90 1.21 -15.97
CA ILE A 23 5.85 0.09 -16.08
C ILE A 23 5.11 -1.24 -15.95
N GLY A 24 4.22 -1.36 -14.96
CA GLY A 24 3.44 -2.59 -14.77
C GLY A 24 2.53 -2.92 -15.95
N THR A 25 1.91 -1.91 -16.58
CA THR A 25 1.09 -2.09 -17.79
C THR A 25 1.92 -2.61 -18.96
N ILE A 26 3.12 -2.07 -19.18
CA ILE A 26 4.04 -2.58 -20.22
C ILE A 26 4.38 -4.05 -19.97
N LEU A 27 4.73 -4.41 -18.73
CA LEU A 27 5.05 -5.79 -18.36
C LEU A 27 3.84 -6.73 -18.56
N LYS A 28 2.62 -6.28 -18.24
CA LYS A 28 1.38 -7.01 -18.52
C LYS A 28 1.20 -7.26 -20.02
N HIS A 29 1.43 -6.25 -20.86
CA HIS A 29 1.38 -6.39 -22.33
C HIS A 29 2.48 -7.30 -22.89
N CYS A 30 3.61 -7.47 -22.19
CA CYS A 30 4.61 -8.49 -22.51
C CYS A 30 4.20 -9.92 -22.09
N GLY A 31 2.96 -10.13 -21.62
CA GLY A 31 2.45 -11.44 -21.21
C GLY A 31 2.85 -11.85 -19.79
N LEU A 32 3.35 -10.92 -18.97
CA LEU A 32 3.73 -11.20 -17.59
C LEU A 32 2.53 -10.95 -16.65
N ARG A 33 2.41 -11.77 -15.61
CA ARG A 33 1.47 -11.49 -14.51
C ARG A 33 2.09 -10.44 -13.59
N VAL A 34 1.37 -9.35 -13.38
CA VAL A 34 1.81 -8.20 -12.57
C VAL A 34 0.75 -7.91 -11.51
N THR A 35 1.20 -7.52 -10.32
CA THR A 35 0.37 -7.00 -9.22
C THR A 35 1.11 -5.82 -8.58
N SER A 36 0.44 -5.07 -7.70
CA SER A 36 1.00 -3.92 -7.01
C SER A 36 0.90 -4.07 -5.49
N ILE A 37 1.89 -3.54 -4.78
CA ILE A 37 1.86 -3.37 -3.32
C ILE A 37 2.28 -1.92 -3.04
N LYS A 38 1.45 -1.21 -2.29
CA LYS A 38 1.73 0.14 -1.81
C LYS A 38 2.14 0.07 -0.35
N ILE A 39 3.24 0.76 -0.02
CA ILE A 39 3.70 0.91 1.36
C ILE A 39 3.60 2.39 1.72
N ASP A 40 2.70 2.71 2.65
CA ASP A 40 2.46 4.06 3.14
C ASP A 40 3.12 4.25 4.51
N PRO A 41 3.95 5.29 4.67
CA PRO A 41 4.68 5.50 5.91
C PRO A 41 3.81 6.09 7.04
N TYR A 42 2.53 6.37 6.80
CA TYR A 42 1.63 6.99 7.77
C TYR A 42 1.23 6.05 8.91
N ILE A 43 0.99 6.63 10.09
CA ILE A 43 0.62 5.91 11.31
C ILE A 43 -0.85 5.46 11.29
N ASN A 44 -1.69 6.05 10.44
CA ASN A 44 -3.06 5.58 10.23
C ASN A 44 -3.04 4.11 9.77
N ILE A 45 -4.00 3.32 10.26
CA ILE A 45 -4.10 1.89 9.91
C ILE A 45 -4.54 1.73 8.44
N ASP A 46 -5.43 2.60 8.01
CA ASP A 46 -6.03 2.69 6.68
C ASP A 46 -6.29 4.17 6.34
N ALA A 47 -6.82 4.43 5.16
CA ALA A 47 -7.12 5.79 4.73
C ALA A 47 -8.46 6.33 5.26
N GLY A 48 -9.30 5.52 5.91
CA GLY A 48 -10.67 5.87 6.30
C GLY A 48 -10.78 7.03 7.29
N THR A 49 -9.69 7.35 7.98
CA THR A 49 -9.61 8.47 8.93
C THR A 49 -8.99 9.74 8.35
N PHE A 50 -8.53 9.73 7.09
CA PHE A 50 -7.98 10.92 6.46
C PHE A 50 -9.07 11.91 6.05
N SER A 51 -8.74 13.19 6.15
CA SER A 51 -9.52 14.24 5.50
C SER A 51 -9.26 14.20 3.99
N PRO A 52 -10.29 14.02 3.14
CA PRO A 52 -10.10 13.98 1.70
C PRO A 52 -9.62 15.32 1.11
N TYR A 53 -9.84 16.42 1.83
CA TYR A 53 -9.38 17.75 1.44
C TYR A 53 -7.88 17.96 1.67
N GLU A 54 -7.27 17.21 2.59
CA GLU A 54 -5.87 17.36 2.95
C GLU A 54 -4.99 16.32 2.25
N HIS A 55 -5.48 15.07 2.17
CA HIS A 55 -4.67 13.95 1.70
C HIS A 55 -5.10 13.35 0.36
N GLY A 56 -6.17 13.86 -0.24
CA GLY A 56 -6.77 13.30 -1.44
C GLY A 56 -7.85 12.25 -1.10
N GLU A 57 -8.49 11.73 -2.13
CA GLU A 57 -9.59 10.77 -1.96
C GLU A 57 -9.17 9.50 -1.22
N VAL A 58 -10.11 8.94 -0.46
CA VAL A 58 -10.02 7.56 0.03
C VAL A 58 -10.54 6.67 -1.09
N PHE A 59 -9.72 5.73 -1.56
CA PHE A 59 -10.14 4.74 -2.53
C PHE A 59 -10.66 3.50 -1.81
N VAL A 60 -11.79 2.95 -2.26
CA VAL A 60 -12.39 1.73 -1.68
C VAL A 60 -12.20 0.58 -2.65
N LEU A 61 -11.49 -0.45 -2.22
CA LEU A 61 -11.22 -1.67 -2.99
C LEU A 61 -12.46 -2.59 -3.04
N ASP A 62 -12.45 -3.58 -3.94
CA ASP A 62 -13.54 -4.55 -4.11
C ASP A 62 -13.85 -5.35 -2.83
N ASP A 63 -12.84 -5.57 -1.98
CA ASP A 63 -13.00 -6.24 -0.67
C ASP A 63 -13.40 -5.29 0.47
N GLY A 64 -13.77 -4.03 0.14
CA GLY A 64 -14.13 -2.98 1.08
C GLY A 64 -12.97 -2.36 1.84
N GLY A 65 -11.71 -2.61 1.44
CA GLY A 65 -10.54 -1.96 2.04
C GLY A 65 -10.48 -0.47 1.69
N GLU A 66 -10.36 0.39 2.70
CA GLU A 66 -10.16 1.84 2.55
C GLU A 66 -8.67 2.15 2.43
N VAL A 67 -8.22 2.65 1.28
CA VAL A 67 -6.80 2.76 0.94
C VAL A 67 -6.47 4.10 0.29
N ASP A 68 -5.18 4.39 0.19
CA ASP A 68 -4.66 5.55 -0.55
C ASP A 68 -5.07 5.53 -2.03
N LEU A 69 -5.30 6.72 -2.59
CA LEU A 69 -5.75 6.91 -3.97
C LEU A 69 -4.82 6.29 -5.04
N ASP A 70 -3.54 6.08 -4.73
CA ASP A 70 -2.61 5.44 -5.65
C ASP A 70 -3.02 4.01 -6.01
N LEU A 71 -3.74 3.30 -5.11
CA LEU A 71 -4.22 1.95 -5.43
C LEU A 71 -5.27 1.97 -6.54
N GLY A 72 -6.13 2.99 -6.58
CA GLY A 72 -7.05 3.18 -7.70
C GLY A 72 -6.31 3.44 -9.02
N ASN A 73 -5.18 4.12 -8.99
CA ASN A 73 -4.33 4.30 -10.17
C ASN A 73 -3.69 2.98 -10.63
N TYR A 74 -3.32 2.10 -9.70
CA TYR A 74 -2.82 0.77 -10.03
C TYR A 74 -3.90 -0.09 -10.67
N GLU A 75 -5.10 -0.17 -10.09
CA GLU A 75 -6.21 -0.94 -10.66
C GLU A 75 -6.58 -0.46 -12.07
N ARG A 76 -6.72 0.86 -12.26
CA ARG A 76 -7.09 1.44 -13.56
C ARG A 76 -6.07 1.17 -14.66
N PHE A 77 -4.77 1.26 -14.36
CA PHE A 77 -3.71 1.08 -15.37
C PHE A 77 -3.38 -0.39 -15.61
N LEU A 78 -3.34 -1.18 -14.54
CA LEU A 78 -2.97 -2.58 -14.63
C LEU A 78 -4.15 -3.46 -15.01
N ASP A 79 -5.40 -2.98 -14.88
CA ASP A 79 -6.61 -3.77 -15.10
C ASP A 79 -6.57 -5.06 -14.27
N VAL A 80 -6.42 -4.88 -12.96
CA VAL A 80 -6.38 -5.95 -11.94
C VAL A 80 -7.18 -5.51 -10.73
N THR A 81 -7.70 -6.47 -9.98
CA THR A 81 -8.31 -6.24 -8.68
C THR A 81 -7.26 -6.34 -7.58
N LEU A 82 -7.19 -5.33 -6.72
CA LEU A 82 -6.39 -5.31 -5.51
C LEU A 82 -7.30 -5.48 -4.28
N HIS A 83 -6.71 -5.89 -3.16
CA HIS A 83 -7.39 -6.09 -1.89
C HIS A 83 -6.65 -5.34 -0.77
N ARG A 84 -7.25 -5.27 0.42
CA ARG A 84 -6.69 -4.57 1.60
C ARG A 84 -5.24 -4.96 1.97
N ASP A 85 -4.76 -6.12 1.53
CA ASP A 85 -3.40 -6.60 1.78
C ASP A 85 -2.37 -6.08 0.76
N ASN A 86 -2.83 -5.49 -0.35
CA ASN A 86 -1.99 -4.74 -1.27
C ASN A 86 -1.60 -3.36 -0.71
N ASN A 87 -2.27 -2.88 0.35
CA ASN A 87 -1.90 -1.68 1.09
C ASN A 87 -1.29 -2.04 2.44
N ILE A 88 -0.06 -1.57 2.67
CA ILE A 88 0.67 -1.75 3.92
C ILE A 88 0.95 -0.36 4.49
N THR A 89 0.43 -0.08 5.68
CA THR A 89 0.69 1.16 6.41
C THR A 89 1.57 0.91 7.62
N THR A 90 2.31 1.93 8.08
CA THR A 90 3.01 1.87 9.37
C THR A 90 2.03 1.53 10.49
N GLY A 91 0.83 2.13 10.50
CA GLY A 91 -0.23 1.83 11.47
C GLY A 91 -0.61 0.36 11.56
N LYS A 92 -0.87 -0.28 10.41
CA LYS A 92 -1.25 -1.70 10.32
C LYS A 92 -0.12 -2.61 10.87
N ILE A 93 1.14 -2.27 10.58
CA ILE A 93 2.30 -3.02 11.08
C ILE A 93 2.45 -2.84 12.60
N TYR A 94 2.42 -1.60 13.10
CA TYR A 94 2.54 -1.33 14.54
C TYR A 94 1.41 -2.00 15.33
N GLN A 95 0.16 -1.90 14.86
CA GLN A 95 -0.97 -2.57 15.49
C GLN A 95 -0.77 -4.09 15.55
N SER A 96 -0.28 -4.70 14.47
CA SER A 96 0.02 -6.14 14.43
C SER A 96 1.12 -6.52 15.43
N VAL A 97 2.21 -5.75 15.48
CA VAL A 97 3.33 -5.99 16.41
C VAL A 97 2.88 -5.83 17.87
N ILE A 98 2.17 -4.75 18.19
CA ILE A 98 1.64 -4.50 19.53
C ILE A 98 0.68 -5.62 19.95
N ASN A 99 -0.21 -6.06 19.05
CA ASN A 99 -1.15 -7.15 19.35
C ASN A 99 -0.42 -8.48 19.61
N LYS A 100 0.62 -8.81 18.84
CA LYS A 100 1.46 -9.99 19.08
C LYS A 100 2.17 -9.92 20.43
N GLU A 101 2.68 -8.74 20.78
CA GLU A 101 3.34 -8.50 22.05
C GLU A 101 2.39 -8.66 23.23
N ARG A 102 1.19 -8.05 23.19
CA ARG A 102 0.18 -8.19 24.25
C ARG A 102 -0.34 -9.62 24.42
N ARG A 103 -0.36 -10.44 23.36
CA ARG A 103 -0.70 -11.87 23.45
C ARG A 103 0.42 -12.74 24.04
N GLY A 104 1.63 -12.21 24.17
CA GLY A 104 2.79 -12.96 24.63
C GLY A 104 3.52 -13.73 23.53
N ASP A 105 3.25 -13.46 22.24
CA ASP A 105 3.87 -14.17 21.11
C ASP A 105 5.40 -13.97 21.06
N TYR A 106 5.91 -12.90 21.68
CA TYR A 106 7.36 -12.62 21.80
C TYR A 106 8.01 -13.16 23.08
N LEU A 107 7.29 -13.99 23.86
CA LEU A 107 7.83 -14.71 25.03
C LEU A 107 8.47 -13.78 26.09
N GLY A 108 7.90 -12.59 26.29
CA GLY A 108 8.37 -11.60 27.25
C GLY A 108 9.70 -10.92 26.90
N LYS A 109 10.23 -11.15 25.69
CA LYS A 109 11.45 -10.47 25.21
C LYS A 109 11.13 -9.06 24.72
N THR A 110 12.13 -8.18 24.75
CA THR A 110 12.05 -6.83 24.16
C THR A 110 11.71 -6.90 22.67
N VAL A 111 10.71 -6.13 22.26
CA VAL A 111 10.33 -5.93 20.86
C VAL A 111 10.96 -4.64 20.35
N GLN A 112 11.62 -4.68 19.19
CA GLN A 112 12.38 -3.56 18.63
C GLN A 112 11.98 -3.28 17.18
N VAL A 113 12.34 -2.08 16.71
CA VAL A 113 12.25 -1.65 15.30
C VAL A 113 13.31 -2.34 14.44
#